data_AF-A0A381I5D9-F1
#
_entry.id   AF-A0A381I5D9-F1
#
_cell.length_a   1.000
_cell.length_b   1.000
_cell.length_c   1.000
_cell.angle_alpha   90.00
_cell.angle_beta   90.00
_cell.angle_gamma   90.00
#
_symmetry.space_group_name_H-M   'P 1'
#
loop_
_entity.id
_entity.type
_entity.pdbx_description
1 polymer ?
#
loop_
_entity_poly.entity_id
_entity_poly.type
_entity_poly.pdbx_seq_one_letter_code
_entity_poly.pdbx_strand_id
1 'polypeptide(L)'
;MKKINLKIEGKDKEYSLEENSPGIRLGDIAKEFCDEHKGYITLAVVDNKLKELNCRVKKDCEINFLDTTNEDGERVYFRVMSFIFVMACREIFWDSRVTIEHSLSDGLYCEVHIDRKLKEADVEI
;
A
#
# COMPACT_ATOMS: atom_id res chain seq x y z
N MET A 1 13.20 -25.25 -14.62
CA MET A 1 12.05 -24.52 -14.02
C MET A 1 11.70 -25.18 -12.70
N LYS A 2 11.64 -24.42 -11.61
CA LYS A 2 11.24 -24.86 -10.28
C LYS A 2 9.77 -24.54 -10.07
N LYS A 3 8.98 -25.51 -9.63
CA LYS A 3 7.58 -25.30 -9.22
C LYS A 3 7.52 -24.93 -7.74
N ILE A 4 6.61 -24.04 -7.37
CA ILE A 4 6.27 -23.71 -5.99
C ILE A 4 4.76 -23.77 -5.81
N ASN A 5 4.33 -24.23 -4.63
CA ASN A 5 2.92 -24.30 -4.26
C ASN A 5 2.63 -23.20 -3.24
N LEU A 6 1.74 -22.29 -3.60
CA LEU A 6 1.32 -21.19 -2.73
C LEU A 6 -0.10 -21.45 -2.26
N LYS A 7 -0.33 -21.36 -0.95
CA LYS A 7 -1.66 -21.36 -0.37
C LYS A 7 -2.08 -19.92 -0.18
N ILE A 8 -2.98 -19.41 -1.02
CA ILE A 8 -3.35 -18.00 -1.08
C ILE A 8 -4.83 -17.87 -0.71
N GLU A 9 -5.17 -17.17 0.37
CA GLU A 9 -6.56 -17.05 0.85
C GLU A 9 -7.26 -18.42 1.00
N GLY A 10 -6.51 -19.43 1.46
CA GLY A 10 -6.99 -20.81 1.58
C GLY A 10 -7.07 -21.61 0.27
N LYS A 11 -6.74 -21.03 -0.89
CA LYS A 11 -6.71 -21.70 -2.20
C LYS A 11 -5.29 -22.13 -2.56
N ASP A 12 -5.11 -23.36 -3.02
CA ASP A 12 -3.83 -23.82 -3.56
C ASP A 12 -3.63 -23.36 -5.01
N LYS A 13 -2.50 -22.70 -5.29
CA LYS A 13 -2.06 -22.33 -6.64
C LYS A 13 -0.61 -22.73 -6.88
N GLU A 14 -0.35 -23.37 -8.01
CA GLU A 14 1.01 -23.71 -8.46
C GLU A 14 1.57 -22.60 -9.34
N TYR A 15 2.80 -22.17 -9.07
CA TYR A 15 3.54 -21.24 -9.92
C TYR A 15 4.86 -21.83 -10.39
N SER A 16 5.26 -21.49 -11.62
CA SER A 16 6.54 -21.87 -12.20
C SER A 16 7.55 -20.74 -12.12
N LEU A 17 8.72 -21.04 -11.58
CA LEU A 17 9.86 -20.14 -11.47
C LEU A 17 11.02 -20.61 -12.34
N GLU A 18 11.70 -19.69 -13.00
CA GLU A 18 13.00 -19.95 -13.60
C GLU A 18 14.06 -20.19 -12.51
N GLU A 19 15.11 -20.93 -12.85
CA GLU A 19 16.14 -21.40 -11.88
C GLU A 19 16.89 -20.25 -11.19
N ASN A 20 17.02 -19.11 -11.87
CA ASN A 20 17.65 -17.89 -11.35
C ASN A 20 16.64 -16.75 -11.08
N SER A 21 15.35 -17.06 -10.98
CA SER A 21 14.32 -16.04 -10.76
C SER A 21 14.49 -15.34 -9.40
N PRO A 22 14.29 -14.01 -9.33
CA PRO A 22 14.19 -13.29 -8.06
C PRO A 22 12.91 -13.65 -7.28
N GLY A 23 12.05 -14.52 -7.81
CA GLY A 23 10.77 -14.91 -7.23
C GLY A 23 9.61 -14.06 -7.74
N ILE A 24 8.39 -14.44 -7.37
CA ILE A 24 7.17 -13.75 -7.78
C ILE A 24 6.89 -12.64 -6.78
N ARG A 25 6.65 -11.43 -7.26
CA ARG A 25 6.30 -10.30 -6.39
C ARG A 25 4.88 -10.50 -5.87
N LEU A 26 4.68 -10.26 -4.58
CA LEU A 26 3.37 -10.39 -3.94
C LEU A 26 2.32 -9.49 -4.61
N GLY A 27 2.71 -8.29 -5.04
CA GLY A 27 1.84 -7.39 -5.78
C GLY A 27 1.42 -7.88 -7.17
N ASP A 28 2.18 -8.78 -7.80
CA ASP A 28 1.76 -9.41 -9.06
C ASP A 28 0.73 -10.52 -8.80
N ILE A 29 0.92 -11.29 -7.72
CA ILE A 29 -0.05 -12.28 -7.25
C ILE A 29 -1.36 -11.58 -6.83
N ALA A 30 -1.26 -10.49 -6.07
CA ALA A 30 -2.41 -9.73 -5.56
C ALA A 30 -3.39 -9.29 -6.65
N LYS A 31 -2.89 -8.97 -7.85
CA LYS A 31 -3.73 -8.58 -9.00
C LYS A 31 -4.76 -9.65 -9.38
N GLU A 32 -4.44 -10.92 -9.14
CA GLU A 32 -5.36 -12.03 -9.40
C GLU A 32 -6.49 -12.14 -8.36
N PHE A 33 -6.38 -11.43 -7.24
CA PHE A 33 -7.31 -11.51 -6.10
C PHE A 33 -8.01 -10.18 -5.79
N CYS A 34 -7.68 -9.09 -6.49
CA CYS A 34 -8.26 -7.76 -6.24
C CYS A 34 -9.80 -7.77 -6.22
N ASP A 35 -10.46 -8.50 -7.11
CA ASP A 35 -11.92 -8.54 -7.21
C ASP A 35 -12.60 -9.30 -6.04
N GLU A 36 -11.82 -10.04 -5.25
CA GLU A 36 -12.30 -10.74 -4.05
C GLU A 36 -12.24 -9.85 -2.79
N HIS A 37 -11.60 -8.69 -2.89
CA HIS A 37 -11.43 -7.73 -1.80
C HIS A 37 -12.39 -6.53 -1.95
N LYS A 38 -12.83 -5.98 -0.82
CA LYS A 38 -13.69 -4.79 -0.80
C LYS A 38 -12.88 -3.50 -0.90
N GLY A 39 -11.64 -3.53 -0.40
CA GLY A 39 -10.71 -2.42 -0.43
C GLY A 39 -9.56 -2.64 -1.41
N TYR A 40 -8.61 -1.71 -1.41
CA TYR A 40 -7.36 -1.88 -2.17
C TYR A 40 -6.41 -2.78 -1.39
N ILE A 41 -5.90 -3.84 -2.02
CA ILE A 41 -4.85 -4.67 -1.41
C ILE A 41 -3.59 -3.82 -1.23
N THR A 42 -3.12 -3.71 0.01
CA THR A 42 -1.98 -2.87 0.38
C THR A 42 -0.82 -3.65 1.01
N LEU A 43 -1.12 -4.81 1.60
CA LEU A 43 -0.16 -5.65 2.33
C LEU A 43 -0.47 -7.13 2.14
N ALA A 44 0.46 -7.98 2.56
CA ALA A 44 0.23 -9.41 2.70
C ALA A 44 0.83 -9.93 4.02
N VAL A 45 0.25 -11.00 4.55
CA VAL A 45 0.80 -11.82 5.61
C VAL A 45 1.33 -13.10 4.95
N VAL A 46 2.65 -13.27 4.98
CA VAL A 46 3.32 -14.47 4.44
C VAL A 46 3.88 -15.27 5.60
N ASP A 47 3.41 -16.51 5.79
CA ASP A 47 3.77 -17.37 6.93
C ASP A 47 3.71 -16.62 8.28
N ASN A 48 2.58 -15.98 8.56
CA ASN A 48 2.32 -15.17 9.75
C ASN A 48 3.23 -13.94 9.92
N LYS A 49 3.88 -13.47 8.85
CA LYS A 49 4.70 -12.25 8.88
C LYS A 49 4.15 -11.21 7.92
N LEU A 50 3.94 -9.99 8.40
CA LEU A 50 3.54 -8.87 7.57
C LEU A 50 4.63 -8.55 6.54
N LYS A 51 4.22 -8.33 5.28
CA LYS A 51 5.08 -8.07 4.12
C LYS A 51 4.45 -7.02 3.21
N GLU A 52 5.31 -6.16 2.69
CA GLU A 52 4.97 -5.26 1.60
C GLU A 52 4.72 -6.04 0.30
N LEU A 53 3.87 -5.50 -0.58
CA LEU A 53 3.61 -6.10 -1.89
C LEU A 53 4.84 -6.12 -2.82
N ASN A 54 5.90 -5.39 -2.48
CA ASN A 54 7.19 -5.44 -3.18
C ASN A 54 8.03 -6.67 -2.83
N CYS A 55 7.71 -7.35 -1.73
CA CYS A 55 8.39 -8.59 -1.36
C CYS A 55 8.14 -9.68 -2.40
N ARG A 56 9.11 -10.59 -2.53
CA ARG A 56 9.07 -11.70 -3.47
C ARG A 56 9.06 -13.04 -2.75
N VAL A 57 8.30 -13.99 -3.28
CA VAL A 57 8.25 -15.37 -2.80
C VAL A 57 8.99 -16.31 -3.77
N LYS A 58 9.75 -17.25 -3.20
CA LYS A 58 10.63 -18.21 -3.95
C LYS A 58 10.43 -19.67 -3.52
N LYS A 59 9.56 -19.89 -2.54
CA LYS A 59 9.32 -21.16 -1.87
C LYS A 59 7.83 -21.22 -1.52
N ASP A 60 7.37 -22.43 -1.28
CA ASP A 60 6.03 -22.71 -0.80
C ASP A 60 5.78 -21.95 0.51
N CYS A 61 4.65 -21.26 0.58
CA CYS A 61 4.24 -20.46 1.73
C CYS A 61 2.72 -20.23 1.72
N GLU A 62 2.20 -19.80 2.86
CA GLU A 62 0.82 -19.33 3.01
C GLU A 62 0.78 -17.80 2.92
N ILE A 63 -0.14 -17.27 2.10
CA ILE A 63 -0.29 -15.85 1.80
C ILE A 63 -1.73 -15.46 2.09
N ASN A 64 -1.92 -14.45 2.93
CA ASN A 64 -3.21 -13.77 3.08
C ASN A 64 -3.00 -12.27 2.80
N PHE A 65 -3.76 -11.70 1.88
CA PHE A 65 -3.73 -10.29 1.54
C PHE A 65 -4.56 -9.46 2.53
N LEU A 66 -4.06 -8.26 2.83
CA LEU A 66 -4.75 -7.27 3.65
C LEU A 66 -5.07 -6.06 2.78
N ASP A 67 -6.34 -5.71 2.73
CA ASP A 67 -6.84 -4.53 2.02
C ASP A 67 -7.12 -3.36 2.96
N THR A 68 -7.56 -2.24 2.40
CA THR A 68 -7.91 -1.03 3.15
C THR A 68 -9.11 -1.17 4.10
N THR A 69 -9.80 -2.32 4.13
CA THR A 69 -10.84 -2.60 5.14
C THR A 69 -10.26 -3.20 6.42
N ASN A 70 -8.98 -3.58 6.40
CA ASN A 70 -8.20 -3.99 7.55
C ASN A 70 -7.37 -2.82 8.08
N GLU A 71 -7.22 -2.70 9.41
CA GLU A 71 -6.47 -1.60 10.04
C GLU A 71 -5.02 -1.46 9.54
N ASP A 72 -4.29 -2.56 9.35
CA ASP A 72 -2.91 -2.49 8.87
C ASP A 72 -2.86 -2.03 7.42
N GLY A 73 -3.83 -2.45 6.60
CA GLY A 73 -3.93 -2.01 5.22
C GLY A 73 -4.34 -0.55 5.09
N GLU A 74 -5.33 -0.13 5.86
CA GLU A 74 -5.77 1.27 5.98
C GLU A 74 -4.60 2.18 6.41
N ARG A 75 -3.81 1.78 7.42
CA ARG A 75 -2.64 2.56 7.86
C ARG A 75 -1.59 2.74 6.76
N VAL A 76 -1.36 1.72 5.92
CA VAL A 76 -0.45 1.85 4.76
C VAL A 76 -1.04 2.81 3.73
N TYR A 77 -2.33 2.69 3.44
CA TYR A 77 -3.01 3.59 2.51
C TYR A 77 -2.92 5.06 2.96
N PHE A 78 -3.24 5.37 4.22
CA PHE A 78 -3.14 6.73 4.76
C PHE A 78 -1.72 7.28 4.73
N ARG A 79 -0.69 6.46 5.00
CA ARG A 79 0.72 6.90 4.92
C ARG A 79 1.11 7.30 3.49
N VAL A 80 0.69 6.52 2.50
CA VAL A 80 0.94 6.84 1.08
C VAL A 80 0.18 8.10 0.67
N MET A 81 -1.09 8.21 1.04
CA MET A 81 -1.91 9.39 0.74
C MET A 81 -1.32 10.66 1.36
N SER A 82 -0.88 10.57 2.62
CA SER A 82 -0.20 11.66 3.33
C SER A 82 1.07 12.11 2.61
N PHE A 83 1.87 11.16 2.12
CA PHE A 83 3.07 11.47 1.37
C PHE A 83 2.75 12.19 0.06
N ILE A 84 1.75 11.72 -0.69
CA ILE A 84 1.28 12.36 -1.93
C ILE A 84 0.80 13.79 -1.63
N PHE A 85 0.02 13.99 -0.57
CA PHE A 85 -0.44 15.31 -0.14
C PHE A 85 0.74 16.26 0.14
N VAL A 86 1.75 15.81 0.89
CA VAL A 86 2.96 16.61 1.16
C VAL A 86 3.69 16.96 -0.14
N MET A 87 3.79 16.03 -1.10
CA MET A 87 4.41 16.32 -2.40
C MET A 87 3.60 17.36 -3.19
N ALA A 88 2.27 17.21 -3.26
CA ALA A 88 1.40 18.13 -3.98
C ALA A 88 1.51 19.55 -3.40
N CYS A 89 1.52 19.70 -2.08
CA CYS A 89 1.74 21.01 -1.45
C CYS A 89 3.10 21.62 -1.80
N ARG A 90 4.17 20.81 -1.88
CA ARG A 90 5.51 21.30 -2.27
C ARG A 90 5.59 21.71 -3.73
N GLU A 91 4.82 21.06 -4.59
CA GLU A 91 4.77 21.37 -6.02
C GLU A 91 3.98 22.65 -6.30
N ILE A 92 2.85 22.83 -5.60
CA ILE A 92 1.99 24.02 -5.75
C ILE A 92 2.55 25.22 -4.98
N PHE A 93 3.04 24.99 -3.76
CA PHE A 93 3.58 26.02 -2.87
C PHE A 93 5.07 25.81 -2.66
N TRP A 94 5.85 26.61 -3.39
CA TRP A 94 7.31 26.64 -3.28
C TRP A 94 7.76 26.82 -1.82
N ASP A 95 8.72 26.00 -1.39
CA ASP A 95 9.30 26.01 -0.03
C ASP A 95 8.31 25.80 1.12
N SER A 96 7.13 25.23 0.84
CA SER A 96 6.16 24.90 1.89
C SER A 96 6.67 23.81 2.82
N ARG A 97 6.40 24.00 4.13
CA ARG A 97 6.51 22.94 5.12
C ARG A 97 5.12 22.41 5.43
N VAL A 98 4.95 21.09 5.35
CA VAL A 98 3.70 20.43 5.73
C VAL A 98 3.94 19.61 6.98
N THR A 99 3.03 19.71 7.94
CA THR A 99 3.00 18.85 9.14
C THR A 99 1.68 18.09 9.20
N ILE A 100 1.77 16.80 9.51
CA ILE A 100 0.61 15.93 9.73
C ILE A 100 0.47 15.82 11.24
N GLU A 101 -0.66 16.32 11.76
CA GLU A 101 -0.85 16.47 13.20
C GLU A 101 -1.59 15.26 13.77
N HIS A 102 -2.93 15.27 13.67
CA HIS A 102 -3.78 14.30 14.35
C HIS A 102 -4.73 13.61 13.39
N SER A 103 -5.00 12.33 13.64
CA SER A 103 -6.16 11.66 13.08
C SER A 103 -7.43 12.29 13.65
N LEU A 104 -8.38 12.63 12.77
CA LEU A 104 -9.65 13.23 13.13
C LEU A 104 -10.77 12.50 12.38
N SER A 105 -11.47 11.62 13.10
CA SER A 105 -12.42 10.66 12.50
C SER A 105 -11.75 9.87 11.36
N ASP A 106 -12.31 9.93 10.14
CA ASP A 106 -11.84 9.19 8.97
C ASP A 106 -10.79 9.98 8.16
N GLY A 107 -10.17 10.99 8.77
CA GLY A 107 -9.24 11.90 8.11
C GLY A 107 -8.04 12.29 8.94
N LEU A 108 -7.21 13.14 8.36
CA LEU A 108 -6.03 13.71 9.00
C LEU A 108 -6.16 15.23 9.04
N TYR A 109 -5.87 15.82 10.19
CA TYR A 109 -5.62 17.24 10.33
C TYR A 109 -4.15 17.51 9.98
N CYS A 110 -3.93 18.40 9.02
CA CYS A 110 -2.62 18.80 8.53
C CYS A 110 -2.48 20.33 8.55
N GLU A 111 -1.28 20.82 8.79
CA GLU A 111 -0.94 22.22 8.61
C GLU A 111 0.01 22.40 7.43
N VAL A 112 -0.27 23.42 6.61
CA VAL A 112 0.57 23.83 5.48
C VAL A 112 1.11 25.22 5.79
N HIS A 113 2.41 25.29 6.05
CA HIS A 113 3.12 26.50 6.46
C HIS A 113 3.65 27.19 5.21
N ILE A 114 3.02 28.31 4.84
CA ILE A 114 3.35 29.19 3.71
C ILE A 114 3.23 30.66 4.15
N ASP A 115 3.73 31.61 3.35
CA ASP A 115 3.76 33.06 3.67
C ASP A 115 2.38 33.75 3.71
N ARG A 116 1.29 32.99 3.59
CA ARG A 116 -0.08 33.48 3.64
C ARG A 116 -1.02 32.43 4.22
N LYS A 117 -2.26 32.82 4.50
CA LYS A 117 -3.31 31.85 4.82
C LYS A 117 -3.75 31.09 3.56
N LEU A 118 -4.03 29.80 3.72
CA LEU A 118 -4.75 29.01 2.73
C LEU A 118 -6.17 29.57 2.52
N LYS A 119 -6.67 29.40 1.30
CA LYS A 119 -8.01 29.80 0.85
C LYS A 119 -8.68 28.61 0.19
N GLU A 120 -10.01 28.60 0.08
CA GLU A 120 -10.74 27.50 -0.58
C GLU A 120 -10.28 27.26 -2.02
N ALA A 121 -9.97 28.32 -2.77
CA ALA A 121 -9.45 28.24 -4.13
C ALA A 121 -8.10 27.50 -4.25
N ASP A 122 -7.37 27.30 -3.14
CA ASP A 122 -6.13 26.52 -3.12
C ASP A 122 -6.38 25.00 -3.20
N VAL A 123 -7.61 24.54 -2.96
CA VAL A 123 -8.01 23.12 -3.00
C VAL A 123 -8.47 22.71 -4.40
N GLU A 124 -9.01 23.63 -5.20
CA GLU A 124 -9.63 23.36 -6.51
C GLU A 124 -8.64 23.46 -7.70
N ILE A 125 -7.34 23.58 -7.42
CA ILE A 125 -6.27 23.77 -8.43
C ILE A 125 -6.12 22.53 -9.34
#